data_AF-A0A914UB02-F1
#
_entry.id   AF-A0A914UB02-F1
#
_cell.length_a   1.000
_cell.length_b   1.000
_cell.length_c   1.000
_cell.angle_alpha   90.00
_cell.angle_beta   90.00
_cell.angle_gamma   90.00
#
_symmetry.space_group_name_H-M   'P 1'
#
loop_
_entity.id
_entity.type
_entity.pdbx_description
1 polymer ?
#
loop_
_entity_poly.entity_id
_entity_poly.type
_entity_poly.pdbx_seq_one_letter_code
_entity_poly.pdbx_strand_id
1 'polypeptide(L)'
;VHKQVLKDASPVWAGMLESGMKESIENKIEIKDFEFKIVEAAIKLCYRLNGPQKFTFEEMLLFFKFADKYQIKFIMEMIENYLITQISPANIVHLIKFSSPDSLNVKNLYQNCIKFFIQFSKTSTAIFCSDSLDEKFPMRGNP
;
A
#
# COMPACT_ATOMS: atom_id res chain seq x y z
N VAL A 1 -26.08 1.58 7.82
CA VAL A 1 -24.89 1.27 8.65
C VAL A 1 -25.16 1.72 10.09
N HIS A 2 -24.75 0.94 11.08
CA HIS A 2 -24.81 1.27 12.50
C HIS A 2 -23.67 2.21 12.89
N LYS A 3 -24.01 3.29 13.59
CA LYS A 3 -23.04 4.30 14.06
C LYS A 3 -21.97 3.68 14.94
N GLN A 4 -22.36 2.84 15.90
CA GLN A 4 -21.43 2.27 16.88
C GLN A 4 -20.29 1.51 16.20
N VAL A 5 -20.61 0.67 15.21
CA VAL A 5 -19.60 -0.07 14.43
C VAL A 5 -18.61 0.87 13.73
N LEU A 6 -19.08 2.00 13.19
CA LEU A 6 -18.23 2.98 12.54
C LEU A 6 -17.34 3.72 13.56
N LYS A 7 -17.91 4.14 14.70
CA LYS A 7 -17.14 4.81 15.75
C LYS A 7 -16.05 3.90 16.33
N ASP A 8 -16.36 2.62 16.53
CA ASP A 8 -15.40 1.62 17.02
C ASP A 8 -14.28 1.37 16.00
N ALA A 9 -14.58 1.46 14.70
CA ALA A 9 -13.62 1.23 13.63
C ALA A 9 -12.73 2.45 13.32
N SER A 10 -13.22 3.67 13.55
CA SER A 10 -12.56 4.92 13.15
C SER A 10 -12.73 6.00 14.23
N PRO A 11 -11.62 6.51 14.80
CA PRO A 11 -11.69 7.65 15.71
C PRO A 11 -12.17 8.93 15.01
N VAL A 12 -11.93 9.06 13.70
CA VAL A 12 -12.41 10.19 12.90
C VAL A 12 -13.93 10.15 12.77
N TRP A 13 -14.51 8.98 12.49
CA TRP A 13 -15.97 8.83 12.46
C TRP A 13 -16.60 8.99 13.84
N ALA A 14 -15.95 8.52 14.90
CA ALA A 14 -16.36 8.81 16.28
C ALA A 14 -16.44 10.32 16.52
N GLY A 15 -15.36 11.04 16.20
CA GLY A 15 -15.32 12.50 16.30
C GLY A 15 -16.42 13.18 15.48
N MET A 16 -16.61 12.80 14.21
CA MET A 16 -17.65 13.39 13.35
C MET A 16 -19.08 13.16 13.88
N LEU A 17 -19.34 12.01 14.49
CA LEU A 17 -20.67 11.64 14.98
C LEU A 17 -20.95 12.12 16.41
N GLU A 18 -19.93 12.52 17.17
CA GLU A 18 -20.04 12.93 18.57
C GLU A 18 -19.70 14.41 18.82
N SER A 19 -19.15 15.12 17.83
CA SER A 19 -18.68 16.51 17.97
C SER A 19 -19.78 17.56 18.16
N GLY A 20 -21.06 17.20 18.01
CA GLY A 20 -22.16 18.18 17.97
C GLY A 20 -22.13 19.09 16.74
N MET A 21 -21.29 18.80 15.74
CA MET A 21 -21.25 19.51 14.45
C MET A 21 -22.34 18.99 13.50
N LYS A 22 -22.40 19.55 12.29
CA LYS A 22 -23.42 19.23 11.27
C LYS A 22 -23.61 17.72 11.08
N GLU A 23 -22.52 16.97 11.00
CA GLU A 23 -22.52 15.52 10.80
C GLU A 23 -23.19 14.75 11.95
N SER A 24 -22.97 15.23 13.19
CA SER A 24 -23.58 14.69 14.41
C SER A 24 -25.07 15.06 14.50
N ILE A 25 -25.43 16.30 14.14
CA ILE A 25 -26.82 16.78 14.15
C ILE A 25 -27.66 16.07 13.07
N GLU A 26 -27.17 16.03 11.84
CA GLU A 26 -27.84 15.40 10.70
C GLU A 26 -27.71 13.87 10.70
N ASN A 27 -26.84 13.33 11.56
CA ASN A 27 -26.50 11.89 11.59
C ASN A 27 -26.07 11.35 10.22
N LYS A 28 -25.32 12.17 9.48
CA LYS A 28 -24.92 11.92 8.09
C LYS A 28 -23.47 12.38 7.90
N ILE A 29 -22.64 11.48 7.39
CA ILE A 29 -21.29 11.80 6.92
C ILE A 29 -21.33 11.81 5.40
N GLU A 30 -20.99 12.94 4.79
CA GLU A 30 -20.88 13.06 3.34
C GLU A 30 -19.42 12.87 2.91
N ILE A 31 -19.15 11.90 2.03
CA ILE A 31 -17.82 11.59 1.52
C ILE A 31 -17.78 11.94 0.04
N LYS A 32 -17.00 12.96 -0.33
CA LYS A 32 -16.89 13.45 -1.72
C LYS A 32 -15.59 13.07 -2.43
N ASP A 33 -14.55 12.80 -1.66
CA ASP A 33 -13.19 12.63 -2.19
C ASP A 33 -12.89 11.20 -2.66
N PHE A 34 -13.85 10.28 -2.54
CA PHE A 34 -13.65 8.87 -2.83
C PHE A 34 -14.83 8.27 -3.57
N GLU A 35 -14.52 7.36 -4.49
CA GLU A 35 -15.53 6.60 -5.21
C GLU A 35 -16.33 5.69 -4.28
N PHE A 36 -17.61 5.49 -4.62
CA PHE A 36 -18.53 4.66 -3.86
C PHE A 36 -17.96 3.27 -3.55
N LYS A 37 -17.27 2.63 -4.51
CA LYS A 37 -16.69 1.29 -4.33
C LYS A 37 -15.66 1.22 -3.20
N ILE A 38 -14.87 2.28 -3.01
CA ILE A 38 -13.83 2.38 -1.98
C ILE A 38 -14.49 2.50 -0.61
N VAL A 39 -15.49 3.39 -0.51
CA VAL A 39 -16.28 3.60 0.70
C VAL A 39 -17.05 2.33 1.08
N GLU A 40 -17.68 1.68 0.11
CA GLU A 40 -18.43 0.45 0.31
C GLU A 40 -17.52 -0.67 0.84
N ALA A 41 -16.32 -0.84 0.26
CA ALA A 41 -15.35 -1.83 0.73
C ALA A 41 -14.89 -1.55 2.17
N ALA A 42 -14.62 -0.28 2.52
CA ALA A 42 -14.25 0.11 3.88
C ALA A 42 -15.34 -0.28 4.88
N ILE A 43 -16.59 0.06 4.55
CA ILE A 43 -17.75 -0.23 5.39
C ILE A 43 -17.90 -1.75 5.53
N LYS A 44 -17.86 -2.52 4.44
CA LYS A 44 -17.95 -3.99 4.50
C LYS A 44 -16.91 -4.59 5.45
N LEU A 45 -15.66 -4.12 5.38
CA LEU A 45 -14.60 -4.56 6.28
C LEU A 45 -14.86 -4.20 7.75
N CYS A 46 -15.44 -3.03 8.04
CA CYS A 46 -15.83 -2.67 9.41
C CYS A 46 -16.89 -3.63 9.99
N TYR A 47 -17.71 -4.24 9.13
CA TYR A 47 -18.67 -5.28 9.50
C TYR A 47 -18.07 -6.69 9.48
N ARG A 48 -16.76 -6.84 9.27
CA ARG A 48 -16.06 -8.13 9.10
C ARG A 48 -16.65 -8.96 7.95
N LEU A 49 -17.22 -8.30 6.95
CA LEU A 49 -17.68 -8.92 5.71
C LEU A 49 -16.51 -9.03 4.73
N ASN A 50 -16.73 -9.74 3.63
CA ASN A 50 -15.74 -9.90 2.57
C ASN A 50 -15.21 -8.54 2.10
N GLY A 51 -13.88 -8.43 2.05
CA GLY A 51 -13.15 -7.23 1.62
C GLY A 51 -13.15 -7.02 0.11
N PRO A 52 -12.30 -6.10 -0.40
CA PRO A 52 -12.23 -5.79 -1.82
C PRO A 52 -11.72 -7.00 -2.61
N GLN A 53 -12.60 -7.70 -3.33
CA GLN A 53 -12.22 -8.89 -4.11
C GLN A 53 -11.59 -8.57 -5.48
N LYS A 54 -11.67 -7.32 -5.96
CA LYS A 54 -11.27 -6.96 -7.35
C LYS A 54 -10.64 -5.57 -7.47
N PHE A 55 -9.92 -5.10 -6.46
CA PHE A 55 -9.24 -3.82 -6.59
C PHE A 55 -7.97 -3.98 -7.44
N THR A 56 -7.84 -3.11 -8.44
CA THR A 56 -6.59 -2.83 -9.14
C THR A 56 -5.55 -2.26 -8.16
N PHE A 57 -4.30 -2.24 -8.59
CA PHE A 57 -3.21 -1.68 -7.79
C PHE A 57 -3.48 -0.22 -7.37
N GLU A 58 -3.93 0.63 -8.30
CA GLU A 58 -4.26 2.03 -8.01
C GLU A 58 -5.44 2.17 -7.05
N GLU A 59 -6.48 1.33 -7.20
CA GLU A 59 -7.61 1.30 -6.27
C GLU A 59 -7.18 0.85 -4.87
N MET A 60 -6.22 -0.06 -4.75
CA MET A 60 -5.64 -0.44 -3.46
C MET A 60 -4.88 0.72 -2.81
N LEU A 61 -4.13 1.52 -3.57
CA LEU A 61 -3.46 2.71 -3.06
C LEU A 61 -4.46 3.80 -2.63
N LEU A 62 -5.52 4.01 -3.41
CA LEU A 62 -6.63 4.90 -3.04
C LEU A 62 -7.35 4.41 -1.78
N PHE A 63 -7.53 3.09 -1.66
CA PHE A 63 -8.15 2.50 -0.48
C PHE A 63 -7.29 2.67 0.78
N PHE A 64 -5.97 2.57 0.65
CA PHE A 64 -5.06 2.90 1.75
C PHE A 64 -5.19 4.37 2.15
N LYS A 65 -5.21 5.31 1.19
CA LYS A 65 -5.42 6.74 1.47
C LYS A 65 -6.75 7.01 2.16
N PHE A 66 -7.80 6.29 1.78
CA PHE A 66 -9.09 6.34 2.48
C PHE A 66 -8.94 5.91 3.94
N ALA A 67 -8.33 4.74 4.16
CA ALA A 67 -8.13 4.19 5.49
C ALA A 67 -7.25 5.10 6.37
N ASP A 68 -6.23 5.72 5.79
CA ASP A 68 -5.38 6.71 6.46
C ASP A 68 -6.17 7.98 6.85
N LYS A 69 -6.92 8.56 5.92
CA LYS A 69 -7.75 9.76 6.17
C LYS A 69 -8.73 9.55 7.32
N TYR A 70 -9.37 8.38 7.37
CA TYR A 70 -10.33 8.02 8.42
C TYR A 70 -9.68 7.24 9.58
N GLN A 71 -8.36 7.10 9.60
CA GLN A 71 -7.58 6.42 10.63
C GLN A 71 -8.08 5.00 10.97
N ILE A 72 -8.45 4.22 9.96
CA ILE A 72 -8.94 2.85 10.08
C ILE A 72 -7.75 1.88 10.07
N LYS A 73 -7.08 1.75 11.22
CA LYS A 73 -5.78 1.06 11.35
C LYS A 73 -5.75 -0.35 10.80
N PHE A 74 -6.73 -1.19 11.13
CA PHE A 74 -6.73 -2.59 10.69
C PHE A 74 -6.81 -2.74 9.17
N ILE A 75 -7.47 -1.80 8.47
CA ILE A 75 -7.53 -1.77 7.00
C ILE A 75 -6.16 -1.36 6.45
N MET A 76 -5.53 -0.34 7.05
CA MET A 76 -4.18 0.10 6.64
C MET A 76 -3.18 -1.06 6.75
N GLU A 77 -3.15 -1.76 7.88
CA GLU A 77 -2.27 -2.91 8.11
C GLU A 77 -2.54 -4.05 7.11
N MET A 78 -3.81 -4.34 6.84
CA MET A 78 -4.20 -5.35 5.86
C MET A 78 -3.68 -5.00 4.45
N ILE A 79 -3.89 -3.75 4.01
CA ILE A 79 -3.44 -3.31 2.69
C ILE A 79 -1.92 -3.24 2.63
N GLU A 80 -1.26 -2.76 3.68
CA GLU A 80 0.20 -2.71 3.77
C GLU A 80 0.81 -4.11 3.58
N ASN A 81 0.32 -5.10 4.34
CA ASN A 81 0.79 -6.47 4.22
C ASN A 81 0.56 -7.02 2.80
N TYR A 82 -0.59 -6.74 2.20
CA TYR A 82 -0.85 -7.10 0.81
C TYR A 82 0.16 -6.45 -0.14
N LEU A 83 0.38 -5.13 -0.05
CA LEU A 83 1.31 -4.41 -0.93
C LEU A 83 2.74 -4.93 -0.82
N ILE A 84 3.18 -5.33 0.39
CA ILE A 84 4.50 -5.95 0.61
C ILE A 84 4.62 -7.26 -0.19
N THR A 85 3.59 -8.10 -0.22
CA THR A 85 3.61 -9.34 -1.02
C THR A 85 3.60 -9.10 -2.52
N GLN A 86 3.19 -7.90 -2.96
CA GLN A 86 3.08 -7.54 -4.38
C GLN A 86 4.27 -6.71 -4.87
N ILE A 87 5.31 -6.49 -4.06
CA ILE A 87 6.51 -5.75 -4.49
C ILE A 87 7.14 -6.44 -5.70
N SER A 88 7.36 -5.68 -6.76
CA SER A 88 7.99 -6.15 -8.00
C SER A 88 8.85 -5.06 -8.63
N PRO A 89 9.80 -5.39 -9.52
CA PRO A 89 10.59 -4.38 -10.22
C PRO A 89 9.75 -3.35 -10.98
N ALA A 90 8.55 -3.73 -11.43
CA ALA A 90 7.67 -2.85 -12.19
C ALA A 90 6.95 -1.80 -11.32
N ASN A 91 6.67 -2.09 -10.05
CA ASN A 91 5.89 -1.22 -9.17
C ASN A 91 6.69 -0.59 -8.01
N ILE A 92 7.93 -1.05 -7.78
CA ILE A 92 8.72 -0.66 -6.62
C ILE A 92 8.96 0.84 -6.51
N VAL A 93 9.26 1.52 -7.62
CA VAL A 93 9.48 2.98 -7.62
C VAL A 93 8.21 3.72 -7.19
N HIS A 94 7.05 3.26 -7.64
CA HIS A 94 5.77 3.82 -7.25
C HIS A 94 5.49 3.58 -5.75
N LEU A 95 5.72 2.36 -5.25
CA LEU A 95 5.54 2.03 -3.84
C LEU A 95 6.49 2.80 -2.92
N ILE A 96 7.75 3.01 -3.32
CA ILE A 96 8.71 3.84 -2.57
C ILE A 96 8.17 5.27 -2.44
N LYS A 97 7.73 5.89 -3.55
CA LYS A 97 7.16 7.24 -3.52
C LYS A 97 5.89 7.33 -2.68
N PHE A 98 5.04 6.31 -2.73
CA PHE A 98 3.79 6.25 -1.96
C PHE A 98 4.04 6.14 -0.44
N SER A 99 5.01 5.30 -0.06
CA SER A 99 5.34 4.97 1.33
C SER A 99 6.36 5.91 1.97
N SER A 100 6.95 6.83 1.21
CA SER A 100 8.05 7.69 1.67
C SER A 100 7.66 8.59 2.84
N PRO A 101 8.63 9.06 3.63
CA PRO A 101 8.39 10.00 4.73
C PRO A 101 7.70 11.30 4.29
N ASP A 102 7.94 11.73 3.06
CA ASP A 102 7.34 12.95 2.47
C ASP A 102 5.91 12.75 1.97
N SER A 103 5.40 11.51 1.98
CA SER A 103 4.05 11.16 1.53
C SER A 103 3.23 10.62 2.72
N LEU A 104 2.82 9.35 2.68
CA LEU A 104 1.99 8.73 3.73
C LEU A 104 2.81 8.14 4.88
N ASN A 105 4.15 8.14 4.78
CA ASN A 105 5.07 7.66 5.82
C ASN A 105 4.74 6.24 6.33
N VAL A 106 4.47 5.33 5.39
CA VAL A 106 4.17 3.91 5.68
C VAL A 106 5.49 3.17 5.88
N LYS A 107 6.05 3.29 7.10
CA LYS A 107 7.43 2.90 7.40
C LYS A 107 7.77 1.45 7.04
N ASN A 108 6.90 0.50 7.36
CA ASN A 108 7.20 -0.91 7.16
C ASN A 108 7.11 -1.29 5.67
N LEU A 109 6.13 -0.79 4.91
CA LEU A 109 6.14 -0.87 3.44
C LEU A 109 7.39 -0.23 2.83
N TYR A 110 7.76 0.99 3.25
CA TYR A 110 8.94 1.69 2.74
C TYR A 110 10.22 0.88 2.94
N GLN A 111 10.43 0.36 4.14
CA GLN A 111 11.60 -0.46 4.46
C GLN A 111 11.67 -1.73 3.61
N ASN A 112 10.55 -2.42 3.40
CA ASN A 112 10.51 -3.61 2.54
C ASN A 112 10.80 -3.27 1.08
N CYS A 113 10.29 -2.14 0.58
CA CYS A 113 10.61 -1.66 -0.77
C CYS A 113 12.11 -1.35 -0.91
N ILE A 114 12.72 -0.62 0.03
CA ILE A 114 14.15 -0.31 -0.03
C ILE A 114 15.01 -1.58 0.03
N LYS A 115 14.65 -2.56 0.90
CA LYS A 115 15.34 -3.86 0.96
C LYS A 115 15.29 -4.58 -0.39
N PHE A 116 14.11 -4.68 -1.00
CA PHE A 116 13.95 -5.31 -2.32
C PHE A 116 14.75 -4.59 -3.39
N PHE A 117 14.71 -3.25 -3.41
CA PHE A 117 15.44 -2.43 -4.39
C PHE A 117 16.95 -2.67 -4.34
N ILE A 118 17.52 -2.72 -3.14
CA ILE A 118 18.96 -3.01 -2.93
C ILE A 118 19.31 -4.45 -3.34
N GLN A 119 18.44 -5.42 -3.05
CA GLN A 119 18.66 -6.81 -3.44
C GLN A 119 18.64 -6.98 -4.97
N PHE A 120 17.69 -6.32 -5.63
CA PHE A 120 17.57 -6.34 -7.08
C PHE A 120 18.79 -5.71 -7.78
N SER A 121 19.28 -4.57 -7.26
CA SER A 121 20.45 -3.90 -7.84
C SER A 121 21.72 -4.75 -7.74
N LYS A 122 21.98 -5.38 -6.59
CA LYS A 122 23.12 -6.30 -6.40
C LYS A 122 23.10 -7.49 -7.35
N THR A 123 21.92 -8.05 -7.59
CA THR A 123 21.75 -9.21 -8.49
C THR A 123 22.06 -8.83 -9.93
N SER A 124 21.67 -7.62 -10.35
CA SER A 124 21.94 -7.12 -11.70
C SER A 124 23.44 -6.89 -11.94
N THR A 125 24.20 -6.40 -10.96
CA THR A 125 25.66 -6.23 -11.09
C THR A 125 26.43 -7.55 -11.11
N ALA A 126 25.91 -8.59 -10.43
CA ALA A 126 26.54 -9.92 -10.41
C ALA A 126 26.49 -10.61 -11.78
N ILE A 127 25.42 -10.40 -12.57
CA ILE A 127 25.27 -10.96 -13.93
C ILE A 127 26.34 -10.39 -14.88
N PHE A 128 26.70 -9.11 -14.77
CA PHE A 128 27.75 -8.52 -15.59
C PHE A 128 29.16 -9.05 -15.26
N CYS A 129 29.41 -9.49 -14.01
CA CYS A 129 30.70 -10.08 -13.64
C CYS A 129 30.86 -11.55 -14.06
N SER A 130 29.78 -12.31 -14.24
CA SER A 130 29.87 -13.71 -14.66
C SER A 130 30.12 -13.90 -16.16
N ASP A 131 29.71 -12.95 -17.00
CA ASP A 131 29.88 -13.03 -18.47
C ASP A 131 31.31 -12.67 -18.94
N SER A 132 32.20 -12.26 -18.02
CA SER A 132 33.57 -11.81 -18.34
C SER A 132 34.66 -12.89 -18.18
N LEU A 133 34.30 -14.18 -17.97
CA LEU A 133 35.29 -15.25 -17.70
C LEU A 133 35.33 -16.40 -18.72
N ASP A 134 34.63 -16.31 -19.86
CA ASP A 134 34.58 -17.37 -20.88
C ASP A 134 35.26 -17.02 -22.23
N GLU A 135 36.29 -16.16 -22.23
CA GLU A 135 37.26 -16.11 -23.35
C GLU A 135 38.58 -16.76 -22.94
N LYS A 136 38.61 -18.11 -22.94
CA LYS A 136 39.85 -18.87 -23.00
C LYS A 136 40.52 -18.63 -24.36
N PHE A 137 41.52 -17.77 -24.38
CA PHE A 137 42.45 -17.59 -25.51
C PHE A 137 43.00 -18.95 -25.98
N PRO A 138 42.88 -19.30 -27.28
CA PRO A 138 43.52 -20.49 -27.82
C PRO A 138 45.05 -20.32 -27.84
N MET A 139 45.73 -21.36 -27.35
CA MET A 139 47.19 -21.50 -27.28
C MET A 139 47.82 -21.23 -28.65
N ARG A 140 48.73 -20.25 -28.70
CA ARG A 140 49.57 -19.99 -29.88
C ARG A 140 50.55 -21.15 -30.04
N GLY A 141 50.40 -21.90 -31.12
CA GLY A 141 51.37 -22.91 -31.55
C GLY A 141 52.69 -22.26 -31.93
N ASN A 142 53.79 -22.86 -31.48
CA ASN A 142 55.12 -22.62 -32.02
C ASN A 142 55.44 -23.74 -33.04
N PRO A 143 56.01 -23.42 -34.21
CA PRO A 143 56.87 -24.36 -34.92
C PRO A 143 58.24 -24.52 -34.23
#